data_AF-A0A932CIQ7-F1
#
_entry.id   AF-A0A932CIQ7-F1
#
_cell.length_a   1.000
_cell.length_b   1.000
_cell.length_c   1.000
_cell.angle_alpha   90.00
_cell.angle_beta   90.00
_cell.angle_gamma   90.00
#
_symmetry.space_group_name_H-M   'P 1'
#
loop_
_entity.id
_entity.type
_entity.pdbx_description
1 polymer ?
#
loop_
_entity_poly.entity_id
_entity_poly.type
_entity_poly.pdbx_seq_one_letter_code
_entity_poly.pdbx_strand_id
1 'polypeptide(L)'
;MRASITFEEHRERIVECCSLRDDYIMPNMPLLEAVFRIILAKNEPVGLQEVHRSLMERWASRDLPRSVSEETLHRILRRDAFYGIQEIVPERPSLAANG
;
A
#
# COMPACT_ATOMS: atom_id res chain seq x y z
N MET A 1 4.58 9.86 -32.96
CA MET A 1 3.43 9.53 -32.08
C MET A 1 3.98 8.99 -30.77
N ARG A 2 3.62 9.55 -29.61
CA ARG A 2 3.80 8.84 -28.35
C ARG A 2 2.69 7.78 -28.27
N ALA A 3 3.06 6.52 -28.14
CA ALA A 3 2.08 5.48 -27.84
C ALA A 3 1.44 5.82 -26.48
N SER A 4 0.11 5.84 -26.44
CA SER A 4 -0.64 5.84 -25.19
C SER A 4 -0.57 4.44 -24.60
N ILE A 5 -0.01 4.30 -23.41
CA ILE A 5 -0.03 3.05 -22.65
C ILE A 5 -1.35 2.92 -21.89
N THR A 6 -1.84 1.70 -21.67
CA THR A 6 -3.03 1.47 -20.85
C THR A 6 -2.72 1.60 -19.35
N PHE A 7 -3.76 1.62 -18.53
CA PHE A 7 -3.60 1.61 -17.07
C PHE A 7 -2.91 0.34 -16.61
N GLU A 8 -3.31 -0.81 -17.16
CA GLU A 8 -2.79 -2.13 -16.83
C GLU A 8 -1.30 -2.22 -17.17
N GLU A 9 -0.91 -1.79 -18.37
CA GLU A 9 0.49 -1.74 -18.81
C GLU A 9 1.32 -0.78 -17.95
N HIS A 10 0.77 0.37 -17.57
CA HIS A 10 1.48 1.32 -16.71
C HIS A 10 1.70 0.75 -15.31
N ARG A 11 0.68 0.09 -14.78
CA ARG A 11 0.72 -0.54 -13.46
C ARG A 11 1.76 -1.65 -13.39
N GLU A 12 1.85 -2.50 -14.40
CA GLU A 12 2.90 -3.52 -14.50
C GLU A 12 4.30 -2.89 -14.50
N ARG A 13 4.49 -1.82 -15.28
CA ARG A 13 5.77 -1.08 -15.30
C ARG A 13 6.15 -0.47 -13.95
N ILE A 14 5.18 -0.04 -13.15
CA ILE A 14 5.46 0.46 -11.79
C ILE A 14 6.04 -0.66 -10.93
N VAL A 15 5.44 -1.85 -10.98
CA VAL A 15 5.92 -3.02 -10.24
C VAL A 15 7.34 -3.40 -10.70
N GLU A 16 7.57 -3.49 -12.01
CA GLU A 16 8.84 -3.97 -12.58
C GLU A 16 10.01 -2.98 -12.51
N CYS A 17 9.74 -1.68 -12.42
CA CYS A 17 10.79 -0.65 -12.50
C CYS A 17 10.73 0.34 -11.35
N CYS A 18 9.64 1.10 -11.23
CA CYS A 18 9.60 2.25 -10.34
C CYS A 18 9.62 1.85 -8.87
N SER A 19 8.93 0.76 -8.51
CA SER A 19 8.78 0.29 -7.13
C SER A 19 10.09 -0.21 -6.49
N LEU A 20 11.06 -0.56 -7.34
CA LEU A 20 12.37 -1.10 -6.96
C LEU A 20 13.40 0.00 -6.67
N ARG A 21 13.06 1.27 -6.93
CA ARG A 21 13.99 2.38 -6.70
C ARG A 21 13.99 2.78 -5.23
N ASP A 22 15.16 3.10 -4.70
CA ASP A 22 15.32 3.56 -3.32
C ASP A 22 14.55 4.86 -3.03
N ASP A 23 14.34 5.69 -4.07
CA ASP A 23 13.59 6.95 -3.99
C ASP A 23 12.08 6.79 -4.21
N TYR A 24 11.59 5.56 -4.40
CA TYR A 24 10.17 5.32 -4.61
C TYR A 24 9.33 5.63 -3.36
N ILE A 25 9.87 5.34 -2.18
CA ILE A 25 9.31 5.72 -0.88
C ILE A 25 10.35 6.58 -0.16
N MET A 26 10.06 7.86 0.01
CA MET A 26 10.98 8.79 0.68
C MET A 26 10.57 9.01 2.15
N PRO A 27 11.52 9.27 3.07
CA PRO A 27 11.23 9.50 4.50
C PRO A 27 10.33 10.71 4.78
N ASN A 28 10.39 11.74 3.93
CA ASN A 28 9.61 12.96 4.06
C ASN A 28 8.21 12.88 3.43
N MET A 29 7.83 11.73 2.87
CA MET A 29 6.55 11.52 2.21
C MET A 29 5.38 11.52 3.23
N PRO A 30 4.18 11.99 2.85
CA PRO A 30 2.96 11.75 3.61
C PRO A 30 2.71 10.25 3.83
N LEU A 31 2.24 9.88 5.02
CA LEU A 31 1.99 8.47 5.37
C LEU A 31 1.07 7.76 4.39
N LEU A 32 -0.06 8.39 4.05
CA LEU A 32 -1.03 7.81 3.13
C LEU A 32 -0.47 7.62 1.73
N GLU A 33 0.39 8.53 1.26
CA GLU A 33 1.07 8.39 -0.03
C GLU A 33 2.06 7.22 -0.01
N ALA A 34 2.84 7.08 1.06
CA ALA A 34 3.77 5.97 1.20
C ALA A 34 3.04 4.62 1.22
N VAL A 35 1.93 4.52 1.97
CA VAL A 35 1.10 3.31 2.00
C VAL A 35 0.47 3.03 0.64
N PHE A 36 -0.08 4.03 -0.02
CA PHE A 36 -0.66 3.89 -1.36
C PHE A 36 0.37 3.33 -2.35
N ARG A 37 1.59 3.87 -2.36
CA ARG A 37 2.69 3.39 -3.21
C ARG A 37 3.14 1.97 -2.88
N ILE A 38 3.13 1.58 -1.59
CA ILE A 38 3.40 0.20 -1.16
C ILE A 38 2.34 -0.75 -1.73
N ILE A 39 1.06 -0.41 -1.63
CA ILE A 39 -0.04 -1.23 -2.17
C ILE A 39 0.08 -1.31 -3.71
N LEU A 40 0.35 -0.18 -4.37
CA LEU A 40 0.52 -0.10 -5.82
C LEU A 40 1.69 -0.97 -6.33
N ALA A 41 2.75 -1.10 -5.54
CA ALA A 41 3.91 -1.95 -5.87
C ALA A 41 3.64 -3.46 -5.77
N LYS A 42 2.56 -3.87 -5.09
CA LYS A 42 2.17 -5.28 -4.96
C LYS A 42 1.10 -5.68 -5.97
N ASN A 43 0.27 -4.73 -6.39
CA ASN A 43 -0.82 -4.93 -7.33
C ASN A 43 -1.85 -6.00 -6.89
N GLU A 44 -1.95 -6.22 -5.58
CA GLU A 44 -2.88 -7.15 -4.94
C GLU A 44 -3.23 -6.64 -3.53
N PRO A 45 -4.29 -7.15 -2.88
CA PRO A 45 -4.57 -6.84 -1.49
C PRO A 45 -3.37 -7.16 -0.58
N VAL A 46 -2.98 -6.20 0.26
CA VAL A 46 -1.83 -6.34 1.14
C VAL A 46 -2.29 -6.37 2.60
N GLY A 47 -1.73 -7.29 3.38
CA GLY A 47 -1.98 -7.35 4.82
C GLY A 47 -1.44 -6.13 5.56
N LEU A 48 -2.16 -5.67 6.58
CA LEU A 48 -1.78 -4.52 7.41
C LEU A 48 -0.34 -4.64 7.97
N GLN A 49 0.01 -5.83 8.49
CA GLN A 49 1.34 -6.11 9.02
C GLN A 49 2.44 -5.97 7.95
N GLU A 50 2.17 -6.39 6.71
CA GLU A 50 3.13 -6.27 5.62
C GLU A 50 3.30 -4.82 5.17
N VAL A 51 2.21 -4.04 5.13
CA VAL A 51 2.28 -2.59 4.91
C VAL A 51 3.12 -1.93 6.00
N HIS A 52 2.87 -2.26 7.27
CA HIS A 52 3.61 -1.73 8.41
C HIS A 52 5.10 -2.05 8.33
N ARG A 53 5.45 -3.32 8.10
CA ARG A 53 6.84 -3.75 7.91
C ARG A 53 7.51 -2.99 6.76
N SER A 54 6.87 -2.96 5.59
CA SER A 54 7.41 -2.28 4.40
C SER A 54 7.67 -0.79 4.64
N LEU A 55 6.79 -0.16 5.43
CA LEU A 55 6.92 1.23 5.83
C LEU A 55 8.11 1.41 6.78
N MET A 56 8.24 0.58 7.82
CA MET A 56 9.36 0.66 8.77
C MET A 56 10.70 0.37 8.10
N GLU A 57 10.78 -0.59 7.18
CA GLU A 57 12.01 -0.90 6.43
C GLU A 57 12.45 0.27 5.53
N ARG A 58 11.52 0.88 4.79
CA ARG A 58 11.84 1.97 3.85
C ARG A 58 11.94 3.35 4.50
N TRP A 59 11.30 3.56 5.65
CA TRP A 59 11.41 4.81 6.41
C TRP A 59 12.41 4.78 7.55
N ALA A 60 13.05 3.64 7.82
CA ALA A 60 14.18 3.58 8.74
C ALA A 60 15.35 4.39 8.18
N SER A 61 15.33 5.70 8.43
CA SER A 61 16.45 6.60 8.24
C SER A 61 16.98 7.02 9.60
N ARG A 62 18.31 7.08 9.75
CA ARG A 62 18.96 7.49 11.01
C ARG A 62 18.53 8.91 11.44
N ASP A 63 18.07 9.73 10.50
CA ASP A 63 17.84 11.16 10.69
C ASP A 63 16.39 11.52 11.02
N LEU A 64 15.43 10.58 10.90
CA LEU A 64 14.02 10.83 11.19
C LEU A 64 13.34 9.63 11.85
N PRO A 65 13.30 9.55 13.20
CA PRO A 65 12.60 8.48 13.91
C PRO A 65 11.09 8.70 13.82
N ARG A 66 10.51 8.37 12.68
CA ARG A 66 9.06 8.37 12.45
C ARG A 66 8.56 6.95 12.54
N SER A 67 8.08 6.55 13.72
CA SER A 67 7.40 5.28 13.91
C SER A 67 5.89 5.49 14.03
N VAL A 68 5.12 4.56 13.49
CA VAL A 68 3.67 4.48 13.68
C VAL A 68 3.38 3.05 14.15
N SER A 69 2.53 2.88 15.17
CA SER A 69 2.11 1.53 15.55
C SER A 69 1.19 0.94 14.48
N GLU A 70 1.14 -0.39 14.37
CA GLU A 70 0.22 -1.08 13.45
C GLU A 70 -1.25 -0.68 13.72
N GLU A 71 -1.64 -0.55 14.99
CA GLU A 71 -2.97 -0.07 15.38
C GLU A 71 -3.26 1.36 14.91
N THR A 72 -2.29 2.27 15.07
CA THR A 72 -2.46 3.65 14.62
C THR A 72 -2.53 3.72 13.10
N LEU A 73 -1.70 2.95 12.41
CA LEU A 73 -1.73 2.82 10.95
C LEU A 73 -3.11 2.34 10.50
N HIS A 74 -3.62 1.26 11.10
CA HIS A 74 -4.95 0.74 10.81
C HIS A 74 -6.05 1.79 10.95
N ARG A 75 -6.06 2.53 12.06
CA ARG A 75 -7.04 3.59 12.32
C ARG A 75 -6.97 4.72 11.28
N ILE A 76 -5.77 5.05 10.80
CA ILE A 76 -5.57 6.05 9.75
C ILE A 76 -6.11 5.53 8.42
N LEU A 77 -5.76 4.30 8.03
CA LEU A 77 -6.19 3.71 6.76
C LEU A 77 -7.71 3.54 6.68
N ARG A 78 -8.36 3.15 7.78
CA ARG A 78 -9.84 3.07 7.85
C ARG A 78 -10.56 4.40 7.66
N ARG A 79 -9.84 5.52 7.74
CA ARG A 79 -10.36 6.89 7.57
C ARG A 79 -9.84 7.55 6.29
N ASP A 80 -9.13 6.82 5.44
CA ASP A 80 -8.68 7.37 4.17
C ASP A 80 -9.89 7.74 3.29
N ALA A 81 -9.81 8.93 2.71
CA ALA A 81 -10.79 9.44 1.76
C ALA A 81 -10.12 10.03 0.50
N PHE A 82 -8.78 10.00 0.43
CA PHE A 82 -8.03 10.61 -0.65
C PHE A 82 -7.51 9.57 -1.65
N TYR A 83 -6.90 8.48 -1.17
CA TYR A 83 -6.37 7.42 -2.04
C TYR A 83 -7.35 6.27 -2.29
N GLY A 84 -8.47 6.23 -1.55
CA GLY A 84 -9.48 5.19 -1.68
C GLY A 84 -9.06 3.85 -1.09
N ILE A 85 -8.16 3.86 -0.11
CA ILE A 85 -7.69 2.65 0.59
C ILE A 85 -8.84 2.08 1.41
N GLN A 86 -9.15 0.80 1.19
CA GLN A 86 -10.24 0.11 1.88
C GLN A 86 -9.77 -1.25 2.41
N GLU A 87 -10.30 -1.61 3.57
CA GLU A 87 -10.12 -2.94 4.15
C GLU A 87 -11.03 -3.93 3.42
N ILE A 88 -10.44 -5.03 2.92
CA ILE A 88 -11.19 -6.12 2.31
C ILE A 88 -11.50 -7.13 3.41
N VAL A 89 -12.74 -7.15 3.87
CA VAL A 89 -13.24 -8.18 4.78
C VAL A 89 -13.71 -9.35 3.92
N PRO A 90 -13.07 -10.54 3.98
CA PRO A 90 -13.54 -11.69 3.24
C PRO A 90 -14.96 -12.04 3.69
N GLU A 91 -15.85 -12.30 2.73
CA GLU A 91 -17.23 -12.72 3.04
C GLU A 91 -17.19 -13.94 3.97
N ARG A 92 -17.93 -13.87 5.08
CA ARG A 92 -18.12 -15.03 5.96
C ARG A 92 -18.84 -16.12 5.14
N PRO A 93 -18.31 -17.35 5.04
CA PRO A 93 -19.02 -18.42 4.35
C PRO A 93 -20.42 -18.60 4.95
N SER A 94 -21.45 -18.51 4.11
CA SER A 94 -22.84 -18.76 4.50
C SER A 94 -22.96 -20.20 5.02
N LEU A 95 -23.43 -20.37 6.26
CA LEU A 95 -23.70 -21.67 6.89
C LEU A 95 -24.98 -22.36 6.37
N ALA A 96 -25.53 -21.93 5.24
CA ALA A 96 -26.79 -22.47 4.71
C ALA A 96 -26.58 -23.26 3.42
N ALA A 97 -26.25 -24.55 3.56
CA ALA A 97 -26.54 -25.58 2.56
C ALA A 97 -26.42 -26.98 3.20
N ASN A 98 -27.35 -27.32 4.10
CA ASN A 98 -27.68 -28.71 4.41
C ASN A 98 -29.20 -28.74 4.67
N GLY A 99 -29.95 -28.94 3.58
CA GLY A 99 -31.37 -29.26 3.58
C GLY A 99 -31.56 -30.65 2.99
#